data_AF-A0A4Y2BAV4-F1
#
_entry.id   AF-A0A4Y2BAV4-F1
#
_cell.length_a   1.000
_cell.length_b   1.000
_cell.length_c   1.000
_cell.angle_alpha   90.00
_cell.angle_beta   90.00
_cell.angle_gamma   90.00
#
_symmetry.space_group_name_H-M   'P 1'
#
loop_
_entity.id
_entity.type
_entity.pdbx_description
1 polymer ?
#
loop_
_entity_poly.entity_id
_entity_poly.type
_entity_poly.pdbx_seq_one_letter_code
_entity_poly.pdbx_strand_id
1 'polypeptide(L)' 'MYSIEERVFLVLEYHRLERSPMATRFSFQKRFNVPKGPNAKTICKLFAKFKWTGSVDDNRVGNVGPRQTGVIPENVA' A
#
# COMPACT_ATOMS: atom_id res chain seq x y z
N MET A 1 5.73 -10.08 7.21
CA MET A 1 5.63 -8.78 6.51
C MET A 1 4.83 -9.04 5.24
N TYR A 2 3.87 -8.20 4.86
CA TYR A 2 3.04 -8.44 3.67
C TYR A 2 3.86 -8.25 2.38
N SER A 3 3.60 -9.06 1.36
CA SER A 3 4.19 -8.92 0.03
C SER A 3 3.79 -7.59 -0.62
N ILE A 4 4.45 -7.19 -1.71
CA ILE A 4 4.04 -6.00 -2.48
C ILE A 4 2.61 -6.19 -3.01
N GLU A 5 2.30 -7.37 -3.55
CA GLU A 5 0.96 -7.68 -4.06
C GLU A 5 -0.12 -7.55 -2.98
N GLU A 6 0.12 -8.12 -1.80
CA GLU A 6 -0.79 -8.02 -0.66
C GLU A 6 -1.03 -6.57 -0.23
N ARG A 7 0.00 -5.74 -0.23
CA ARG A 7 -0.08 -4.32 0.16
C ARG A 7 -0.78 -3.47 -0.90
N VAL A 8 -0.50 -3.69 -2.18
CA VAL A 8 -1.23 -3.06 -3.30
C VAL A 8 -2.71 -3.39 -3.18
N PHE A 9 -3.04 -4.67 -2.99
CA PHE A 9 -4.43 -5.10 -2.82
C PHE A 9 -5.11 -4.36 -1.67
N LEU A 10 -4.46 -4.30 -0.49
CA LEU A 10 -5.03 -3.61 0.67
C LEU A 10 -5.31 -2.13 0.42
N VAL A 11 -4.41 -1.41 -0.24
CA VAL A 11 -4.59 0.03 -0.52
C VAL A 11 -5.73 0.28 -1.50
N LEU A 12 -5.79 -0.50 -2.59
CA LEU A 12 -6.85 -0.38 -3.60
C LEU A 12 -8.21 -0.75 -3.01
N GLU A 13 -8.27 -1.86 -2.29
CA GLU A 13 -9.51 -2.37 -1.71
C GLU A 13 -10.04 -1.46 -0.60
N TYR A 14 -9.14 -0.89 0.21
CA TYR A 14 -9.51 0.09 1.23
C TYR A 14 -10.12 1.34 0.62
N HIS A 15 -9.60 1.84 -0.51
CA HIS A 15 -10.21 2.96 -1.21
C HIS A 15 -11.58 2.57 -1.81
N ARG A 16 -11.67 1.40 -2.45
CA ARG A 16 -12.90 0.89 -3.08
C ARG A 16 -14.04 0.67 -2.10
N LEU A 17 -13.73 0.25 -0.88
CA LEU A 17 -14.69 -0.05 0.19
C LEU A 17 -14.87 1.14 1.15
N GLU A 18 -14.81 2.37 0.62
CA GLU A 18 -15.08 3.60 1.36
C GLU A 18 -14.28 3.73 2.67
N ARG A 19 -13.02 3.26 2.65
CA ARG A 19 -12.09 3.30 3.80
C ARG A 19 -12.58 2.48 5.00
N SER A 20 -13.35 1.42 4.79
CA SER A 20 -13.73 0.44 5.81
C SER A 20 -12.61 -0.58 6.07
N PRO A 21 -11.93 -0.57 7.24
CA PRO A 21 -10.85 -1.52 7.52
C PRO A 21 -11.38 -2.96 7.67
N MET A 22 -12.59 -3.13 8.20
CA MET A 22 -13.18 -4.45 8.42
C MET A 22 -13.56 -5.13 7.10
N ALA A 23 -14.20 -4.38 6.19
CA ALA A 23 -14.53 -4.90 4.87
C ALA A 23 -13.27 -5.22 4.07
N THR A 24 -12.25 -4.36 4.15
CA THR A 24 -10.93 -4.60 3.51
C THR A 24 -10.25 -5.86 4.04
N ARG A 25 -10.24 -6.06 5.37
CA ARG A 25 -9.70 -7.27 5.99
C ARG A 25 -10.44 -8.52 5.49
N PHE A 26 -11.77 -8.45 5.40
CA PHE A 26 -12.58 -9.58 4.93
C PHE A 26 -12.30 -9.92 3.46
N SER A 27 -12.25 -8.90 2.59
CA SER A 27 -11.84 -9.06 1.19
C SER A 27 -10.44 -9.66 1.06
N PHE A 28 -9.49 -9.22 1.90
CA PHE A 28 -8.14 -9.76 1.92
C PHE A 28 -8.12 -11.26 2.27
N GLN A 29 -8.81 -11.64 3.35
CA GLN A 29 -8.93 -13.05 3.76
C GLN A 29 -9.51 -13.91 2.63
N LYS A 30 -10.54 -13.41 1.96
CA LYS A 30 -11.18 -14.10 0.83
C LYS A 30 -10.26 -14.21 -0.40
N ARG A 31 -9.56 -13.14 -0.76
CA ARG A 31 -8.65 -13.07 -1.93
C ARG A 31 -7.46 -14.01 -1.78
N PHE A 32 -6.83 -14.02 -0.61
CA PHE A 32 -5.59 -14.76 -0.36
C PHE A 32 -5.82 -16.10 0.36
N ASN A 33 -7.08 -16.47 0.62
CA ASN A 33 -7.47 -17.68 1.35
C ASN A 33 -6.73 -17.86 2.69
N VAL A 34 -6.55 -16.77 3.44
CA VAL A 34 -5.85 -16.78 4.73
C VAL A 34 -6.84 -16.67 5.90
N PRO A 35 -6.64 -17.45 6.98
CA PRO A 35 -7.55 -17.41 8.12
C PRO A 35 -7.49 -16.07 8.87
N LYS A 36 -6.35 -15.37 8.81
CA LYS A 36 -6.13 -14.09 9.49
C LYS A 36 -5.69 -13.04 8.48
N GLY A 37 -6.46 -11.97 8.37
CA GLY A 37 -6.07 -10.76 7.64
C GLY A 37 -5.39 -9.73 8.54
N PRO A 38 -4.89 -8.63 7.96
CA PRO A 38 -4.35 -7.51 8.73
C PRO A 38 -5.40 -6.91 9.65
N ASN A 39 -4.95 -6.44 10.81
CA ASN A 39 -5.81 -5.67 11.70
C ASN A 39 -6.06 -4.26 11.14
N ALA A 40 -7.11 -3.59 11.64
CA ALA A 40 -7.51 -2.26 11.19
C ALA A 40 -6.37 -1.23 11.30
N LYS A 41 -5.59 -1.28 12.38
CA LYS A 41 -4.44 -0.37 12.60
C LYS A 41 -3.38 -0.53 11.50
N THR A 42 -3.09 -1.75 11.08
CA THR A 42 -2.15 -2.05 10.01
C THR A 42 -2.65 -1.54 8.67
N ILE A 43 -3.93 -1.75 8.36
CA ILE A 43 -4.56 -1.25 7.12
C ILE A 43 -4.50 0.29 7.07
N CYS A 44 -4.93 0.96 8.14
CA CYS A 44 -4.90 2.43 8.21
C CYS A 44 -3.47 2.98 8.12
N LYS A 45 -2.50 2.33 8.76
CA LYS A 45 -1.08 2.75 8.71
C LYS A 45 -0.50 2.61 7.30
N LEU A 46 -0.80 1.50 6.61
CA LEU A 46 -0.38 1.29 5.23
C LEU A 46 -0.95 2.37 4.31
N PHE A 47 -2.24 2.66 4.45
CA PHE A 47 -2.91 3.70 3.66
C PHE A 47 -2.38 5.11 3.96
N ALA A 48 -2.15 5.44 5.23
CA ALA A 48 -1.55 6.72 5.61
C ALA A 48 -0.14 6.90 5.03
N LYS A 49 0.67 5.83 5.06
CA LYS A 49 1.99 5.83 4.43
C LYS A 49 1.89 6.04 2.93
N PHE A 50 1.01 5.32 2.25
CA PHE A 50 0.77 5.48 0.82
C PHE A 50 0.33 6.91 0.47
N LYS A 51 -0.57 7.52 1.24
CA LYS A 51 -0.95 8.93 1.05
C LYS A 51 0.22 9.89 1.20
N TRP A 52 1.16 9.58 2.08
CA TRP A 52 2.32 10.43 2.36
C TRP A 52 3.42 10.28 1.32
N THR A 53 3.72 9.06 0.88
CA THR A 53 4.88 8.76 0.02
C THR A 53 4.53 8.43 -1.42
N GLY A 54 3.25 8.19 -1.74
CA GLY A 54 2.82 7.61 -3.01
C GLY A 54 3.26 6.15 -3.21
N SER A 55 3.86 5.52 -2.20
CA SER A 55 4.46 4.18 -2.30
C SER A 55 3.89 3.22 -1.27
N VAL A 56 3.58 2.01 -1.72
CA VAL A 56 3.18 0.88 -0.86
C VAL A 56 4.38 0.08 -0.35
N ASP A 57 5.59 0.43 -0.78
CA ASP A 57 6.79 -0.32 -0.42
C ASP A 57 7.27 0.00 1.00
N ASP A 58 7.90 -0.99 1.63
CA ASP A 58 8.53 -0.89 2.93
C ASP A 58 10.02 -0.88 2.67
N ASN A 59 10.56 0.30 2.34
CA ASN A 59 12.00 0.58 2.20
C ASN A 59 12.80 0.36 3.51
N ARG A 60 12.41 -0.60 4.36
CA ARG A 60 13.14 -1.07 5.52
C ARG A 60 14.25 -2.07 5.17
N VAL A 61 14.32 -2.53 3.93
CA VAL A 61 15.46 -3.32 3.43
C VAL A 61 16.14 -2.52 2.32
N GLY A 62 17.29 -1.94 2.67
CA GLY A 62 18.19 -1.28 1.74
C GLY A 62 18.50 0.16 2.14
N ASN A 63 19.64 0.35 2.80
CA ASN A 63 20.40 1.60 2.71
C ASN A 63 20.87 1.78 1.26
N VAL A 64 19.97 2.10 0.34
CA VAL A 64 20.34 2.62 -0.97
C VAL A 64 19.87 4.06 -0.95
N GLY A 65 20.81 4.99 -1.18
CA GLY A 65 20.65 6.42 -0.94
C GLY A 65 19.46 7.08 -1.66
N PRO A 66 19.35 8.42 -1.57
CA PRO A 66 18.19 9.13 -2.09
C PRO A 66 17.96 8.79 -3.57
N ARG A 67 16.78 8.25 -3.90
CA ARG A 67 16.32 8.17 -5.29
C ARG A 67 16.10 9.58 -5.79
N GLN A 68 17.08 10.11 -6.53
CA GLN A 68 16.85 11.21 -7.45
C GLN A 68 15.91 10.71 -8.54
N THR A 69 14.65 11.10 -8.45
CA THR A 69 13.78 11.10 -9.62
C THR A 69 13.36 12.55 -9.84
N GLY A 70 14.27 13.32 -10.41
CA GLY A 70 13.89 14.56 -11.11
C GLY A 70 13.13 14.15 -12.36
N VAL A 71 11.80 14.27 -12.32
CA VAL A 71 10.99 14.30 -13.54
C VAL A 71 10.81 15.77 -13.88
N ILE A 72 11.67 16.28 -14.75
CA ILE A 72 11.33 17.44 -15.58
C ILE A 72 10.73 16.82 -16.84
N PRO A 73 9.43 17.01 -17.16
CA PRO A 73 9.02 16.90 -18.54
C PRO A 73 9.60 18.12 -19.26
N GLU A 74 10.68 17.88 -20.01
CA GLU A 74 11.19 18.79 -21.01
C GLU A 74 10.06 19.09 -22.01
N ASN A 75 9.71 20.37 -22.07
CA ASN A 75 8.78 20.91 -23.04
C ASN A 75 9.39 20.69 -24.44
N VAL A 76 8.72 19.90 -25.29
CA VAL A 76 9.08 19.77 -26.71
C VAL A 76 7.87 20.14 -27.56
N ALA A 77 8.11 21.15 -28.40
CA ALA A 77 7.28 21.79 -29.43
C ALA A 77 6.25 22.82 -28.94
#